data_AF-A0A952LC03-F1
#
_entry.id   AF-A0A952LC03-F1
#
_cell.length_a   1.000
_cell.length_b   1.000
_cell.length_c   1.000
_cell.angle_alpha   90.00
_cell.angle_beta   90.00
_cell.angle_gamma   90.00
#
_symmetry.space_group_name_H-M   'P 1'
#
loop_
_entity.id
_entity.type
_entity.pdbx_description
1 polymer ?
#
loop_
_entity_poly.entity_id
_entity_poly.type
_entity_poly.pdbx_seq_one_letter_code
_entity_poly.pdbx_strand_id
1 'polypeptide(L)'
;ENKWRAARYGLDAEIITAPDGSERLVSDSLRELVEDLQPEAERLGCVDELATVLTILDTGGSYQRQLAVAEQNGGSLQAVVSSLTHELRSGLGR
;
A
#
# COMPACT_ATOMS: atom_id res chain seq x y z
N GLU A 1 -16.64 8.54 -5.45
CA GLU A 1 -16.39 7.24 -6.11
C GLU A 1 -15.04 6.64 -5.74
N ASN A 2 -13.91 7.30 -6.04
CA ASN A 2 -12.56 6.80 -5.73
C ASN A 2 -12.37 6.29 -4.30
N LYS A 3 -12.92 6.99 -3.29
CA LYS A 3 -12.87 6.53 -1.89
C LYS A 3 -13.46 5.13 -1.70
N TRP A 4 -14.59 4.83 -2.34
CA TRP A 4 -15.22 3.52 -2.26
C TRP A 4 -14.41 2.47 -3.00
N ARG A 5 -13.92 2.80 -4.22
CA ARG A 5 -13.08 1.87 -5.01
C ARG A 5 -11.80 1.49 -4.25
N ALA A 6 -11.11 2.47 -3.67
CA ALA A 6 -9.93 2.24 -2.83
C ALA A 6 -10.25 1.37 -1.59
N ALA A 7 -11.37 1.62 -0.92
CA ALA A 7 -11.77 0.81 0.23
C ALA A 7 -12.13 -0.64 -0.15
N ARG A 8 -12.67 -0.86 -1.36
CA ARG A 8 -13.14 -2.18 -1.82
C ARG A 8 -12.04 -3.02 -2.45
N TYR A 9 -11.14 -2.39 -3.20
CA TYR A 9 -10.13 -3.07 -4.03
C TYR A 9 -8.69 -2.81 -3.59
N GLY A 10 -8.46 -1.92 -2.63
CA GLY A 10 -7.13 -1.65 -2.09
C GLY A 10 -6.18 -1.13 -3.17
N LEU A 11 -5.02 -1.77 -3.29
CA LEU A 11 -3.98 -1.40 -4.26
C LEU A 11 -4.34 -1.76 -5.71
N ASP A 12 -5.36 -2.60 -5.89
CA ASP A 12 -5.86 -3.05 -7.20
C ASP A 12 -7.02 -2.15 -7.69
N ALA A 13 -7.27 -1.01 -7.05
CA ALA A 13 -8.34 -0.10 -7.43
C ALA A 13 -7.99 0.72 -8.68
N GLU A 14 -8.89 0.74 -9.67
CA GLU A 14 -8.89 1.75 -10.72
C GLU A 14 -9.62 3.01 -10.24
N ILE A 15 -8.93 4.16 -10.25
CA ILE A 15 -9.45 5.45 -9.79
C ILE A 15 -9.62 6.42 -10.95
N ILE A 16 -10.65 7.27 -10.86
CA ILE A 16 -10.90 8.35 -11.82
C ILE A 16 -9.87 9.47 -11.57
N THR A 17 -9.12 9.85 -12.60
CA THR A 17 -8.01 10.82 -12.53
C THR A 17 -8.28 12.13 -13.25
N ALA A 18 -9.28 12.17 -14.15
CA ALA A 18 -9.63 13.36 -14.92
C ALA A 18 -11.14 13.60 -15.00
N PRO A 19 -11.60 14.85 -15.27
CA PRO A 19 -13.01 15.18 -15.37
C PRO A 19 -13.78 14.47 -16.48
N ASP A 20 -13.08 13.96 -17.50
CA ASP A 20 -13.65 13.19 -18.61
C ASP A 20 -13.93 11.72 -18.26
N GLY A 21 -13.61 11.30 -17.02
CA GLY A 21 -13.80 9.94 -16.56
C GLY A 21 -12.62 9.01 -16.80
N SER A 22 -11.47 9.51 -17.26
CA SER A 22 -10.26 8.67 -17.43
C SER A 22 -9.86 7.99 -16.12
N GLU A 23 -9.56 6.70 -16.19
CA GLU A 23 -9.21 5.87 -15.03
C GLU A 23 -7.78 5.34 -15.11
N ARG A 24 -7.18 5.08 -13.94
CA ARG A 24 -5.86 4.45 -13.81
C ARG A 24 -5.80 3.62 -12.53
N LEU A 25 -4.95 2.61 -12.50
CA LEU A 25 -4.57 1.93 -11.25
C LEU A 25 -4.05 2.93 -10.21
N VAL A 26 -4.55 2.81 -8.99
CA VAL A 26 -4.11 3.63 -7.86
C VAL A 26 -2.63 3.44 -7.56
N SER A 27 -2.09 2.24 -7.78
CA SER A 27 -0.68 1.94 -7.60
C SER A 27 0.21 2.75 -8.54
N ASP A 28 -0.18 2.94 -9.80
CA ASP A 28 0.55 3.77 -10.75
C ASP A 28 0.47 5.25 -10.39
N SER A 29 -0.73 5.74 -10.02
CA SER A 29 -0.89 7.11 -9.52
C SER A 29 -0.09 7.38 -8.24
N LEU A 30 0.09 6.38 -7.37
CA LEU A 30 0.91 6.52 -6.16
C LEU A 30 2.41 6.57 -6.48
N ARG A 31 2.89 5.83 -7.50
CA ARG A 31 4.29 5.92 -7.95
C ARG A 31 4.62 7.31 -8.48
N GLU A 32 3.77 7.86 -9.33
CA GLU A 32 3.92 9.24 -9.83
C GLU A 32 3.88 10.25 -8.67
N LEU A 33 2.95 10.08 -7.72
CA LEU A 33 2.87 10.97 -6.56
C LEU A 33 4.13 10.93 -5.67
N VAL A 34 4.78 9.77 -5.55
CA VAL A 34 6.06 9.66 -4.84
C VAL A 34 7.14 10.46 -5.56
N GLU A 35 7.22 10.37 -6.88
CA GLU A 35 8.17 11.17 -7.68
C GLU A 35 7.90 12.67 -7.54
N ASP A 36 6.63 13.09 -7.59
CA ASP A 36 6.21 14.48 -7.44
C ASP A 36 6.58 15.08 -6.07
N LEU A 37 6.52 14.27 -5.00
CA LEU A 37 6.81 14.70 -3.62
C LEU A 37 8.28 14.59 -3.23
N GLN A 38 9.13 14.07 -4.12
CA GLN A 38 10.56 13.88 -3.86
C GLN A 38 11.28 15.18 -3.42
N PRO A 39 11.08 16.34 -4.07
CA PRO A 39 11.74 17.59 -3.66
C PRO A 39 11.35 18.05 -2.25
N GLU A 40 10.09 17.88 -1.87
CA GLU A 40 9.59 18.19 -0.54
C GLU A 40 10.19 17.26 0.51
N ALA A 41 10.29 15.96 0.20
CA ALA A 41 10.88 14.98 1.09
C ALA A 41 12.38 15.25 1.31
N GLU A 42 13.11 15.67 0.28
CA GLU A 42 14.50 16.11 0.40
C GLU A 42 14.63 17.33 1.33
N ARG A 43 13.77 18.33 1.14
CA ARG A 43 13.76 19.55 1.97
C ARG A 43 13.44 19.26 3.45
N LEU A 44 12.60 18.26 3.70
CA LEU A 44 12.20 17.85 5.05
C LEU A 44 13.11 16.77 5.65
N GLY A 45 14.04 16.20 4.87
CA GLY A 45 14.92 15.13 5.30
C GLY A 45 14.21 13.80 5.54
N CYS A 46 13.15 13.50 4.79
CA CYS A 46 12.30 12.30 4.97
C CYS A 46 12.15 11.45 3.69
N VAL A 47 13.19 11.40 2.85
CA VAL A 47 13.18 10.67 1.58
C VAL A 47 12.99 9.17 1.79
N ASP A 48 13.64 8.60 2.81
CA ASP A 48 13.56 7.16 3.12
C ASP A 48 12.15 6.76 3.57
N GLU A 49 11.48 7.62 4.33
CA GLU A 49 10.09 7.43 4.74
C GLU A 49 9.13 7.48 3.54
N LEU A 50 9.33 8.43 2.62
CA LEU A 50 8.53 8.51 1.40
C LEU A 50 8.74 7.26 0.52
N ALA A 51 9.99 6.81 0.36
CA ALA A 51 10.33 5.62 -0.41
C ALA A 51 9.68 4.32 0.13
N THR A 52 9.29 4.30 1.41
CA THR A 52 8.55 3.17 2.00
C THR A 52 7.20 2.93 1.33
N VAL A 53 6.59 3.95 0.70
CA VAL A 53 5.37 3.77 -0.11
C VAL A 53 5.64 2.81 -1.28
N LEU A 54 6.77 2.94 -1.96
CA LEU A 54 7.15 2.04 -3.06
C LEU A 54 7.36 0.62 -2.55
N THR A 55 7.98 0.46 -1.36
CA THR A 55 8.11 -0.85 -0.71
C THR A 55 6.74 -1.50 -0.45
N ILE A 56 5.73 -0.72 -0.03
CA ILE A 56 4.36 -1.22 0.15
C ILE A 56 3.74 -1.64 -1.19
N LEU A 57 3.97 -0.88 -2.26
CA LEU A 57 3.46 -1.23 -3.59
C LEU A 57 4.07 -2.53 -4.12
N ASP A 58 5.35 -2.78 -3.84
CA ASP A 58 6.08 -3.96 -4.32
C ASP A 58 5.82 -5.21 -3.45
N THR A 59 5.66 -5.03 -2.14
CA THR A 59 5.41 -6.13 -1.18
C THR A 59 3.93 -6.38 -0.90
N GLY A 60 3.05 -5.58 -1.51
CA GLY A 60 1.61 -5.60 -1.31
C GLY A 60 1.13 -4.84 -0.06
N GLY A 61 -0.16 -4.54 -0.02
CA GLY A 61 -0.81 -3.95 1.15
C GLY A 61 -0.87 -4.94 2.31
N SER A 62 -0.96 -4.44 3.55
CA SER A 62 -1.09 -5.29 4.75
C SER A 62 -2.26 -6.28 4.63
N TYR A 63 -3.38 -5.88 4.03
CA TYR A 63 -4.52 -6.79 3.82
C TYR A 63 -4.19 -7.99 2.92
N GLN A 64 -3.37 -7.81 1.89
CA GLN A 64 -2.96 -8.90 0.99
C GLN A 64 -2.09 -9.90 1.74
N ARG A 65 -1.13 -9.43 2.54
CA ARG A 65 -0.31 -10.30 3.40
C ARG A 65 -1.13 -11.01 4.48
N GLN A 66 -2.10 -10.32 5.09
CA GLN A 66 -3.00 -10.92 6.07
C GLN A 66 -3.86 -12.04 5.45
N LEU A 67 -4.38 -11.83 4.23
CA LEU A 67 -5.12 -12.85 3.50
C LEU A 67 -4.24 -14.07 3.18
N ALA A 68 -3.01 -13.86 2.70
CA ALA A 68 -2.07 -14.94 2.44
C ALA A 68 -1.74 -15.75 3.71
N VAL A 69 -1.53 -15.09 4.84
CA VAL A 69 -1.31 -15.76 6.13
C VAL A 69 -2.55 -16.57 6.54
N ALA A 70 -3.75 -16.00 6.39
CA ALA A 70 -4.99 -16.71 6.70
C ALA A 70 -5.13 -17.97 5.83
N GLU A 71 -4.93 -17.86 4.51
CA GLU A 71 -5.00 -18.99 3.56
C GLU A 71 -4.01 -20.10 3.92
N GLN A 72 -2.77 -19.75 4.24
CA GLN A 72 -1.71 -20.70 4.60
C GLN A 72 -1.95 -21.39 5.97
N ASN A 73 -2.78 -20.77 6.82
CA ASN A 73 -3.05 -21.25 8.19
C ASN A 73 -4.52 -21.68 8.37
N GLY A 74 -5.19 -22.10 7.29
CA GLY A 74 -6.56 -22.63 7.36
C GLY A 74 -7.60 -21.65 7.91
N GLY A 75 -7.39 -20.35 7.69
CA GLY A 75 -8.27 -19.27 8.18
C GLY A 75 -8.00 -18.82 9.62
N SER A 76 -6.88 -19.22 10.23
CA SER A 76 -6.56 -18.86 11.63
C SER A 76 -6.32 -17.37 11.81
N LEU A 77 -7.24 -16.67 12.48
CA LEU A 77 -7.07 -15.27 12.87
C LEU A 77 -5.96 -15.07 13.90
N GLN A 78 -5.67 -16.08 14.72
CA GLN A 78 -4.56 -16.03 15.68
C GLN A 78 -3.21 -15.96 14.95
N ALA A 79 -3.05 -16.72 13.85
CA ALA A 79 -1.87 -16.65 13.01
C ALA A 79 -1.72 -15.26 12.36
N VAL A 80 -2.83 -14.68 11.88
CA VAL A 80 -2.84 -13.32 11.30
C VAL A 80 -2.41 -12.27 12.33
N VAL A 81 -2.97 -12.29 13.54
CA VAL A 81 -2.60 -11.34 14.62
C VAL A 81 -1.14 -11.51 15.03
N SER A 82 -0.65 -12.75 15.12
CA SER A 82 0.75 -13.02 15.41
C SER A 82 1.66 -12.44 14.32
N SER A 83 1.31 -12.62 13.05
CA SER A 83 2.04 -12.03 11.91
C SER A 83 2.06 -10.51 11.96
N LEU A 84 0.91 -9.87 12.21
CA LEU A 84 0.81 -8.41 12.31
C LEU A 84 1.63 -7.85 13.48
N THR A 85 1.63 -8.53 14.62
CA THR A 85 2.43 -8.13 15.79
C THR A 85 3.93 -8.22 15.50
N HIS A 86 4.34 -9.23 14.75
CA HIS A 86 5.73 -9.38 14.30
C HIS A 86 6.12 -8.25 13.33
N GLU A 87 5.33 -8.05 12.26
CA GLU A 87 5.56 -7.02 11.25
C GLU A 87 5.62 -5.60 11.86
N LEU A 88 4.74 -5.27 12.81
CA LEU A 88 4.76 -4.00 13.52
C LEU A 88 6.08 -3.77 14.29
N ARG A 89 6.68 -4.85 14.82
CA ARG A 89 7.92 -4.77 15.61
C ARG A 89 9.17 -4.72 14.72
N SER A 90 9.19 -5.49 13.63
CA SER A 90 10.34 -5.63 12.74
C SER A 90 10.37 -4.60 11.61
N GLY A 91 9.23 -3.97 11.32
CA GLY A 91 8.99 -3.29 10.06
C GLY A 91 8.73 -4.28 8.91
N LEU A 92 8.35 -3.72 7.75
CA LEU A 92 8.42 -4.43 6.48
C LEU A 92 9.91 -4.61 6.17
N GLY A 93 10.36 -5.86 6.01
CA GLY A 93 11.77 -6.14 5.73
C GLY A 93 12.29 -5.22 4.63
N ARG A 94 13.38 -4.50 4.94
CA ARG A 94 14.08 -3.63 3.98
C ARG A 94 14.79 -4.46 2.92
#